data_AF-A0A3D9ZBS3-F1
#
_entry.id   AF-A0A3D9ZBS3-F1
#
_cell.length_a   1.000
_cell.length_b   1.000
_cell.length_c   1.000
_cell.angle_alpha   90.00
_cell.angle_beta   90.00
_cell.angle_gamma   90.00
#
_symmetry.space_group_name_H-M   'P 1'
#
loop_
_entity.id
_entity.type
_entity.pdbx_description
1 polymer ?
#
loop_
_entity_poly.entity_id
_entity_poly.type
_entity_poly.pdbx_seq_one_letter_code
_entity_poly.pdbx_strand_id
1 'polypeptide(L)'
;MDRLDDGTPYYAPLGRLLEDGDRVCCHLCGSWFLSVASHLRVHGWTKADYVAAFGLELGNPLSGEATRKRRSAALTARLAVEPTLRDALAAARTRSRTGELTAAAASAARGRPHPAQRRAKTLANLARISPEARASGARRYAEDRLRELARQVAHRFGFEDFAAYVAARLSDGRSLAAISREAGQHKDWLSRHVAALAPTSIRPHASDARLRPVAVRHGFADPAAYLRARHVGEHRSVAAIAAETGVTRGTILTALRHHGISPMPHATKRHQAADRDRAVARGLGFDSLAAYVAAGRAQGHTWKRLAADSGLPETTLRRHARVSSATPAPNGPGSSGRTHPATRP
;
A
#
# COMPACT_ATOMS: atom_id res chain seq x y z
N MET A 1 -28.10 -30.87 7.43
CA MET A 1 -28.43 -30.77 8.87
C MET A 1 -27.20 -31.28 9.57
N ASP A 2 -26.51 -30.38 10.23
CA ASP A 2 -25.16 -30.64 10.71
C ASP A 2 -25.21 -31.06 12.19
N ARG A 3 -24.10 -31.60 12.69
CA ARG A 3 -23.99 -32.09 14.07
C ARG A 3 -22.71 -31.57 14.72
N LEU A 4 -22.78 -31.34 16.02
CA LEU A 4 -21.61 -31.11 16.86
C LEU A 4 -20.81 -32.42 17.02
N ASP A 5 -19.60 -32.33 17.58
CA ASP A 5 -18.71 -33.48 17.80
C ASP A 5 -19.33 -34.55 18.71
N ASP A 6 -20.23 -34.15 19.61
CA ASP A 6 -21.00 -35.04 20.49
C ASP A 6 -22.26 -35.64 19.82
N GLY A 7 -22.46 -35.37 18.52
CA GLY A 7 -23.61 -35.80 17.74
C GLY A 7 -24.84 -34.92 17.87
N THR A 8 -24.84 -33.87 18.69
CA THR A 8 -25.98 -32.96 18.87
C THR A 8 -26.31 -32.27 17.55
N PRO A 9 -27.55 -32.38 17.03
CA PRO A 9 -27.93 -31.70 15.80
C PRO A 9 -28.02 -30.19 16.00
N TYR A 10 -27.69 -29.43 14.95
CA TYR A 10 -27.87 -27.99 14.96
C TYR A 10 -28.44 -27.44 13.64
N TYR A 11 -29.14 -26.31 13.78
CA TYR A 11 -30.01 -25.72 12.75
C TYR A 11 -29.59 -24.30 12.33
N ALA A 12 -28.52 -23.76 12.91
CA ALA A 12 -27.96 -22.45 12.57
C ALA A 12 -26.42 -22.51 12.48
N PRO A 13 -25.76 -21.68 11.64
CA PRO A 13 -24.31 -21.73 11.46
C PRO A 13 -23.51 -21.48 12.74
N LEU A 14 -22.48 -22.30 12.99
CA LEU A 14 -21.58 -22.12 14.13
C LEU A 14 -20.92 -20.73 14.12
N GLY A 15 -20.79 -20.14 15.31
CA GLY A 15 -20.23 -18.81 15.50
C GLY A 15 -21.16 -17.67 15.07
N ARG A 16 -22.42 -17.94 14.71
CA ARG A 16 -23.37 -16.91 14.28
C ARG A 16 -24.75 -17.12 14.88
N LEU A 17 -25.22 -16.13 15.63
CA LEU A 17 -26.63 -16.04 16.01
C LEU A 17 -27.40 -15.41 14.84
N LEU A 18 -28.37 -16.14 14.28
CA LEU A 18 -29.25 -15.59 13.25
C LEU A 18 -30.29 -14.70 13.91
N GLU A 19 -30.49 -13.51 13.36
CA GLU A 19 -31.44 -12.50 13.82
C GLU A 19 -32.49 -12.28 12.71
N ASP A 20 -33.77 -12.16 13.11
CA ASP A 20 -34.91 -11.79 12.27
C ASP A 20 -35.76 -10.78 13.04
N GLY A 21 -35.59 -9.50 12.74
CA GLY A 21 -36.16 -8.41 13.52
C GLY A 21 -35.74 -8.46 15.00
N ASP A 22 -36.70 -8.61 15.91
CA ASP A 22 -36.44 -8.78 17.36
C ASP A 22 -36.33 -10.25 17.80
N ARG A 23 -36.27 -11.20 16.85
CA ARG A 23 -36.14 -12.63 17.15
C ARG A 23 -34.76 -13.13 16.80
N VAL A 24 -34.33 -14.15 17.52
CA VAL A 24 -33.07 -14.88 17.34
C VAL A 24 -33.36 -16.37 17.19
N CYS A 25 -32.67 -17.03 16.26
CA CYS A 25 -32.84 -18.47 16.03
C CYS A 25 -32.04 -19.30 17.05
N CYS A 26 -32.70 -20.28 17.67
CA CYS A 26 -32.05 -21.27 18.52
C CYS A 26 -31.29 -22.29 17.66
N HIS A 27 -30.01 -22.54 17.96
CA HIS A 27 -29.22 -23.50 17.20
C HIS A 27 -29.69 -24.94 17.42
N LEU A 28 -30.28 -25.26 18.59
CA LEU A 28 -30.68 -26.62 18.97
C LEU A 28 -31.99 -27.09 18.32
N CYS A 29 -32.91 -26.17 17.99
CA CYS A 29 -34.23 -26.53 17.46
C CYS A 29 -34.65 -25.73 16.23
N GLY A 30 -33.85 -24.76 15.78
CA GLY A 30 -34.14 -23.92 14.61
C GLY A 30 -35.31 -22.93 14.78
N SER A 31 -35.92 -22.88 15.97
CA SER A 31 -37.06 -21.99 16.25
C SER A 31 -36.62 -20.57 16.62
N TRP A 32 -37.50 -19.60 16.36
CA TRP A 32 -37.25 -18.17 16.55
C TRP A 32 -37.83 -17.63 17.85
N PHE A 33 -37.01 -16.95 18.66
CA PHE A 33 -37.40 -16.46 19.98
C PHE A 33 -36.95 -15.03 20.23
N LEU A 34 -37.64 -14.28 21.10
CA LEU A 34 -37.14 -12.98 21.57
C LEU A 34 -35.84 -13.12 22.39
N SER A 35 -35.70 -14.25 23.10
CA SER A 35 -34.48 -14.60 23.85
C SER A 35 -34.27 -16.11 23.89
N VAL A 36 -33.24 -16.58 23.20
CA VAL A 36 -32.80 -17.98 23.27
C VAL A 36 -32.37 -18.34 24.70
N ALA A 37 -31.74 -17.43 25.44
CA ALA A 37 -31.30 -17.68 26.82
C ALA A 37 -32.45 -18.16 27.74
N SER A 38 -33.65 -17.59 27.60
CA SER A 38 -34.82 -18.03 28.37
C SER A 38 -35.32 -19.41 27.96
N HIS A 39 -35.11 -19.78 26.70
CA HIS A 39 -35.54 -21.03 26.07
C HIS A 39 -34.58 -22.20 26.34
N LEU A 40 -33.29 -21.95 26.62
CA LEU A 40 -32.28 -23.01 26.81
C LEU A 40 -32.65 -24.05 27.88
N ARG A 41 -33.46 -23.69 28.87
CA ARG A 41 -33.99 -24.61 29.88
C ARG A 41 -34.78 -25.78 29.29
N VAL A 42 -35.49 -25.56 28.18
CA VAL A 42 -36.22 -26.62 27.45
C VAL A 42 -35.28 -27.69 26.92
N HIS A 43 -34.03 -27.32 26.63
CA HIS A 43 -33.00 -28.25 26.17
C HIS A 43 -32.14 -28.80 27.31
N GLY A 44 -32.28 -28.31 28.54
CA GLY A 44 -31.38 -28.65 29.64
C GLY A 44 -29.98 -28.02 29.52
N TRP A 45 -29.83 -26.95 28.73
CA TRP A 45 -28.54 -26.30 28.49
C TRP A 45 -28.40 -25.02 29.32
N THR A 46 -27.19 -24.76 29.81
CA THR A 46 -26.85 -23.44 30.33
C THR A 46 -26.45 -22.49 29.20
N LYS A 47 -26.49 -21.18 29.46
CA LYS A 47 -25.97 -20.18 28.51
C LYS A 47 -24.48 -20.43 28.20
N ALA A 48 -23.69 -20.81 29.21
CA ALA A 48 -22.26 -21.01 29.05
C ALA A 48 -21.98 -22.18 28.11
N ASP A 49 -22.65 -23.32 28.32
CA ASP A 49 -22.50 -24.51 27.49
C ASP A 49 -22.94 -24.23 26.05
N TYR A 50 -24.08 -23.54 25.89
CA TYR A 50 -24.60 -23.17 24.58
C TYR A 50 -23.62 -22.29 23.80
N VAL A 51 -23.11 -21.23 24.42
CA VAL A 51 -22.15 -20.33 23.79
C VAL A 51 -20.87 -21.07 23.42
N ALA A 52 -20.37 -21.93 24.31
CA ALA A 52 -19.16 -22.70 24.07
C ALA A 52 -19.33 -23.67 22.89
N ALA A 53 -20.38 -24.48 22.89
CA ALA A 53 -20.65 -25.48 21.86
C ALA A 53 -20.88 -24.85 20.49
N PHE A 54 -21.63 -23.74 20.41
CA PHE A 54 -21.91 -23.06 19.15
C PHE A 54 -20.84 -22.03 18.77
N GLY A 55 -19.72 -21.97 19.49
CA GLY A 55 -18.59 -21.09 19.17
C GLY A 55 -18.94 -19.60 19.18
N LEU A 56 -19.92 -19.20 20.01
CA LEU A 56 -20.32 -17.80 20.20
C LEU A 56 -19.38 -17.12 21.22
N GLU A 57 -19.30 -15.80 21.20
CA GLU A 57 -18.62 -15.06 22.26
C GLU A 57 -19.47 -15.05 23.55
N LEU A 58 -18.84 -15.11 24.73
CA LEU A 58 -19.56 -15.09 26.02
C LEU A 58 -20.43 -13.84 26.22
N GLY A 59 -19.96 -12.71 25.70
CA GLY A 59 -20.69 -11.45 25.68
C GLY A 59 -21.77 -11.36 24.59
N ASN A 60 -21.91 -12.36 23.71
CA ASN A 60 -22.91 -12.34 22.65
C ASN A 60 -24.31 -12.39 23.28
N PRO A 61 -25.16 -11.39 23.03
CA PRO A 61 -26.49 -11.39 23.60
C PRO A 61 -27.40 -12.34 22.83
N LEU A 62 -27.88 -13.39 23.52
CA LEU A 62 -28.80 -14.41 22.99
C LEU A 62 -30.26 -13.91 22.95
N SER A 63 -30.46 -12.69 22.45
CA SER A 63 -31.76 -12.02 22.35
C SER A 63 -31.73 -10.96 21.26
N GLY A 64 -32.89 -10.69 20.66
CA GLY A 64 -33.05 -9.65 19.66
C GLY A 64 -32.84 -8.23 20.20
N GLU A 65 -32.61 -7.28 19.29
CA GLU A 65 -32.18 -5.93 19.60
C GLU A 65 -33.18 -5.13 20.45
N ALA A 66 -34.48 -5.18 20.16
CA ALA A 66 -35.46 -4.44 20.94
C ALA A 66 -35.62 -5.03 22.34
N THR A 67 -35.47 -6.35 22.49
CA THR A 67 -35.40 -7.02 23.79
C THR A 67 -34.14 -6.60 24.57
N ARG A 68 -32.99 -6.46 23.92
CA ARG A 68 -31.75 -5.92 24.54
C ARG A 68 -31.95 -4.50 25.02
N LYS A 69 -32.51 -3.62 24.19
CA LYS A 69 -32.80 -2.22 24.55
C LYS A 69 -33.73 -2.11 25.76
N ARG A 70 -34.83 -2.89 25.77
CA ARG A 70 -35.77 -2.93 26.91
C ARG A 70 -35.09 -3.38 28.21
N ARG A 71 -34.29 -4.45 28.15
CA ARG A 71 -33.52 -4.94 29.32
C ARG A 71 -32.49 -3.92 29.81
N SER A 72 -31.82 -3.24 28.88
CA SER A 72 -30.87 -2.17 29.21
C SER A 72 -31.58 -1.01 29.90
N ALA A 73 -32.71 -0.54 29.36
CA ALA A 73 -33.50 0.55 29.97
C ALA A 73 -33.99 0.18 31.38
N ALA A 74 -34.49 -1.05 31.55
CA ALA A 74 -34.90 -1.56 32.87
C ALA A 74 -33.73 -1.61 33.86
N LEU A 75 -32.54 -2.07 33.44
CA LEU A 75 -31.34 -2.06 34.28
C LEU A 75 -30.92 -0.64 34.64
N THR A 76 -30.95 0.29 33.69
CA THR A 76 -30.66 1.72 33.94
C THR A 76 -31.63 2.31 34.97
N ALA A 77 -32.93 2.03 34.84
CA ALA A 77 -33.93 2.49 35.80
C ALA A 77 -33.67 1.92 37.20
N ARG A 78 -33.32 0.63 37.30
CA ARG A 78 -32.95 0.00 38.58
C ARG A 78 -31.68 0.60 39.19
N LEU A 79 -30.66 0.86 38.38
CA LEU A 79 -29.43 1.51 38.83
C LEU A 79 -29.68 2.90 39.42
N ALA A 80 -30.73 3.61 38.99
CA ALA A 80 -31.07 4.91 39.54
C ALA A 80 -31.60 4.82 40.99
N VAL A 81 -32.27 3.73 41.35
CA VAL A 81 -32.98 3.60 42.63
C VAL A 81 -32.34 2.59 43.59
N GLU A 82 -31.63 1.58 43.12
CA GLU A 82 -31.03 0.52 43.95
C GLU A 82 -29.56 0.84 44.31
N PRO A 83 -29.24 1.16 45.58
CA PRO A 83 -27.87 1.47 46.00
C PRO A 83 -26.92 0.28 45.82
N THR A 84 -27.38 -0.93 46.13
CA THR A 84 -26.58 -2.16 46.02
C THR A 84 -26.06 -2.41 44.61
N LEU A 85 -26.86 -2.10 43.58
CA LEU A 85 -26.43 -2.18 42.18
C LEU A 85 -25.39 -1.11 41.84
N ARG A 86 -25.53 0.11 42.37
CA ARG A 86 -24.56 1.19 42.18
C ARG A 86 -23.21 0.85 42.81
N ASP A 87 -23.23 0.32 44.03
CA ASP A 87 -22.02 -0.08 44.75
C ASP A 87 -21.30 -1.24 44.04
N ALA A 88 -22.04 -2.24 43.59
CA ALA A 88 -21.51 -3.34 42.79
C ALA A 88 -20.87 -2.85 41.48
N LEU A 89 -21.52 -1.91 40.77
CA LEU A 89 -20.99 -1.31 39.55
C LEU A 89 -19.74 -0.46 39.82
N ALA A 90 -19.71 0.29 40.93
CA ALA A 90 -18.54 1.05 41.35
C ALA A 90 -17.34 0.13 41.62
N ALA A 91 -17.55 -0.95 42.37
CA ALA A 91 -16.52 -1.97 42.61
C ALA A 91 -16.02 -2.59 41.30
N ALA A 92 -16.92 -2.94 40.37
CA ALA A 92 -16.53 -3.47 39.07
C ALA A 92 -15.71 -2.46 38.23
N ARG A 93 -16.07 -1.17 38.27
CA ARG A 93 -15.31 -0.10 37.61
C ARG A 93 -13.90 0.05 38.19
N THR A 94 -13.76 -0.03 39.51
CA THR A 94 -12.44 -0.01 40.17
C THR A 94 -11.58 -1.17 39.67
N ARG A 95 -12.10 -2.41 39.67
CA ARG A 95 -11.37 -3.59 39.18
C ARG A 95 -11.05 -3.53 37.68
N SER A 96 -11.88 -2.84 36.90
CA SER A 96 -11.59 -2.57 35.50
C SER A 96 -10.43 -1.58 35.34
N ARG A 97 -10.38 -0.53 36.17
CA ARG A 97 -9.33 0.50 36.13
C ARG A 97 -7.98 -0.02 36.62
N THR A 98 -7.97 -0.88 37.64
CA THR A 98 -6.75 -1.53 38.14
C THR A 98 -6.23 -2.63 37.21
N GLY A 99 -7.01 -3.02 36.19
CA GLY A 99 -6.67 -4.09 35.26
C GLY A 99 -6.92 -5.50 35.79
N GLU A 100 -7.42 -5.65 37.02
CA GLU A 100 -7.74 -6.95 37.62
C GLU A 100 -8.72 -7.76 36.79
N LEU A 101 -9.77 -7.12 36.23
CA LEU A 101 -10.73 -7.83 35.36
C LEU A 101 -10.06 -8.34 34.09
N THR A 102 -9.14 -7.57 33.50
CA THR A 102 -8.37 -7.96 32.32
C THR A 102 -7.44 -9.13 32.64
N ALA A 103 -6.74 -9.07 33.78
CA ALA A 103 -5.87 -10.14 34.24
C ALA A 103 -6.66 -11.44 34.53
N ALA A 104 -7.80 -11.33 35.21
CA ALA A 104 -8.68 -12.46 35.48
C ALA A 104 -9.25 -13.07 34.18
N ALA A 105 -9.68 -12.24 33.24
CA ALA A 105 -10.17 -12.69 31.93
C ALA A 105 -9.06 -13.38 31.12
N ALA A 106 -7.85 -12.82 31.09
CA ALA A 106 -6.69 -13.43 30.45
C ALA A 106 -6.36 -14.79 31.10
N SER A 107 -6.36 -14.85 32.43
CA SER A 107 -6.14 -16.10 33.16
C SER A 107 -7.18 -17.16 32.81
N ALA A 108 -8.46 -16.79 32.80
CA ALA A 108 -9.57 -17.70 32.45
C ALA A 108 -9.55 -18.13 30.97
N ALA A 109 -8.96 -17.32 30.08
CA ALA A 109 -8.85 -17.63 28.66
C ALA A 109 -7.62 -18.48 28.31
N ARG A 110 -6.64 -18.62 29.20
CA ARG A 110 -5.43 -19.42 28.95
C ARG A 110 -5.81 -20.86 28.57
N GLY A 111 -5.24 -21.34 27.47
CA GLY A 111 -5.46 -22.70 26.95
C GLY A 111 -6.80 -22.92 26.24
N ARG A 112 -7.72 -21.95 26.24
CA ARG A 112 -9.02 -22.11 25.57
C ARG A 112 -8.93 -21.71 24.09
N PRO A 113 -9.52 -22.49 23.16
CA PRO A 113 -9.62 -22.07 21.78
C PRO A 113 -10.47 -20.80 21.66
N HIS A 114 -10.07 -19.88 20.78
CA HIS A 114 -10.88 -18.70 20.50
C HIS A 114 -12.24 -19.10 19.91
N PRO A 115 -13.37 -18.51 20.34
CA PRO A 115 -14.68 -18.82 19.77
C PRO A 115 -14.71 -18.63 18.25
N ALA A 116 -15.47 -19.47 17.54
CA ALA A 116 -15.62 -19.40 16.09
C ALA A 116 -16.06 -17.99 15.62
N GLN A 117 -16.99 -17.37 16.36
CA GLN A 117 -17.45 -16.01 16.11
C GLN A 117 -16.29 -14.99 16.17
N ARG A 118 -15.39 -15.11 17.15
CA ARG A 118 -14.23 -14.21 17.29
C ARG A 118 -13.24 -14.39 16.16
N ARG A 119 -12.98 -15.65 15.76
CA ARG A 119 -12.11 -15.94 14.61
C ARG A 119 -12.69 -15.34 13.32
N ALA A 120 -13.99 -15.51 13.08
CA ALA A 120 -14.68 -14.94 11.94
C ALA A 120 -14.64 -13.41 11.93
N LYS A 121 -14.90 -12.74 13.08
CA LYS A 121 -14.76 -11.28 13.21
C LYS A 121 -13.34 -10.81 12.93
N THR A 122 -12.33 -11.53 13.43
CA THR A 122 -10.92 -11.19 13.20
C THR A 122 -10.57 -11.29 11.72
N LEU A 123 -10.97 -12.38 11.05
CA LEU A 123 -10.77 -12.56 9.61
C LEU A 123 -11.49 -11.49 8.80
N ALA A 124 -12.74 -11.16 9.13
CA ALA A 124 -13.48 -10.09 8.47
C ALA A 124 -12.81 -8.72 8.64
N ASN A 125 -12.30 -8.43 9.84
CA ASN A 125 -11.54 -7.21 10.09
C ASN A 125 -10.24 -7.18 9.29
N LEU A 126 -9.49 -8.28 9.26
CA LEU A 126 -8.26 -8.40 8.46
C LEU A 126 -8.54 -8.24 6.97
N ALA A 127 -9.64 -8.80 6.47
CA ALA A 127 -10.06 -8.67 5.08
C ALA A 127 -10.42 -7.23 4.68
N ARG A 128 -10.86 -6.40 5.65
CA ARG A 128 -11.11 -4.96 5.44
C ARG A 128 -9.83 -4.12 5.37
N ILE A 129 -8.69 -4.64 5.82
CA ILE A 129 -7.42 -3.91 5.76
C ILE A 129 -6.90 -3.98 4.33
N SER A 130 -6.84 -2.82 3.67
CA SER A 130 -6.35 -2.72 2.30
C SER A 130 -4.90 -3.26 2.18
N PRO A 131 -4.50 -3.78 1.01
CA PRO A 131 -3.12 -4.16 0.75
C PRO A 131 -2.12 -3.02 1.04
N GLU A 132 -2.49 -1.78 0.72
CA GLU A 132 -1.67 -0.58 0.94
C GLU A 132 -1.49 -0.31 2.44
N ALA A 133 -2.56 -0.42 3.22
CA ALA A 133 -2.51 -0.25 4.68
C ALA A 133 -1.62 -1.33 5.32
N ARG A 134 -1.70 -2.58 4.86
CA ARG A 134 -0.81 -3.67 5.30
C ARG A 134 0.65 -3.39 4.95
N ALA A 135 0.92 -2.99 3.70
CA ALA A 135 2.27 -2.66 3.25
C ALA A 135 2.85 -1.44 4.01
N SER A 136 2.01 -0.44 4.30
CA SER A 136 2.38 0.73 5.10
C SER A 136 2.71 0.34 6.55
N GLY A 137 1.90 -0.52 7.17
CA GLY A 137 2.16 -1.05 8.51
C GLY A 137 3.45 -1.88 8.57
N ALA A 138 3.67 -2.76 7.60
CA ALA A 138 4.90 -3.55 7.50
C ALA A 138 6.15 -2.68 7.34
N ARG A 139 6.06 -1.60 6.53
CA ARG A 139 7.15 -0.63 6.39
C ARG A 139 7.47 0.08 7.70
N ARG A 140 6.45 0.63 8.39
CA ARG A 140 6.64 1.27 9.70
C ARG A 140 7.29 0.32 10.71
N TYR A 141 6.77 -0.91 10.81
CA TYR A 141 7.33 -1.92 11.70
C TYR A 141 8.80 -2.25 11.37
N ALA A 142 9.12 -2.38 10.08
CA ALA A 142 10.50 -2.63 9.64
C ALA A 142 11.43 -1.45 9.98
N GLU A 143 10.97 -0.21 9.78
CA GLU A 143 11.71 1.00 10.16
C GLU A 143 11.93 1.10 11.67
N ASP A 144 10.89 0.87 12.48
CA ASP A 144 11.00 0.94 13.93
C ASP A 144 11.94 -0.14 14.47
N ARG A 145 11.83 -1.36 13.94
CA ARG A 145 12.76 -2.46 14.26
C ARG A 145 14.20 -2.13 13.87
N LEU A 146 14.39 -1.49 12.72
CA LEU A 146 15.71 -1.06 12.26
C LEU A 146 16.32 0.02 13.17
N ARG A 147 15.52 1.02 13.59
CA ARG A 147 15.94 2.07 14.54
C ARG A 147 16.27 1.49 15.91
N GLU A 148 15.46 0.55 16.40
CA GLU A 148 15.70 -0.16 17.65
C GLU A 148 17.03 -0.91 17.62
N LEU A 149 17.28 -1.69 16.57
CA LEU A 149 18.54 -2.38 16.38
C LEU A 149 19.73 -1.41 16.34
N ALA A 150 19.61 -0.29 15.63
CA ALA A 150 20.66 0.73 15.56
C ALA A 150 20.98 1.32 16.94
N ARG A 151 19.96 1.63 17.76
CA ARG A 151 20.13 2.08 19.15
C ARG A 151 20.85 1.03 20.00
N GLN A 152 20.45 -0.23 19.89
CA GLN A 152 21.08 -1.32 20.64
C GLN A 152 22.57 -1.48 20.26
N VAL A 153 22.90 -1.35 18.97
CA VAL A 153 24.30 -1.39 18.51
C VAL A 153 25.09 -0.22 19.08
N ALA A 154 24.57 1.02 18.99
CA ALA A 154 25.24 2.20 19.54
C ALA A 154 25.50 2.07 21.04
N HIS A 155 24.47 1.70 21.80
CA HIS A 155 24.56 1.50 23.24
C HIS A 155 25.58 0.40 23.61
N ARG A 156 25.60 -0.73 22.89
CA ARG A 156 26.56 -1.81 23.12
C ARG A 156 28.01 -1.37 22.97
N PHE A 157 28.29 -0.38 22.10
CA PHE A 157 29.63 0.15 21.87
C PHE A 157 29.90 1.48 22.61
N GLY A 158 29.01 1.90 23.50
CA GLY A 158 29.18 3.11 24.31
C GLY A 158 29.01 4.43 23.56
N PHE A 159 28.29 4.43 22.43
CA PHE A 159 27.97 5.64 21.68
C PHE A 159 26.55 6.12 22.01
N GLU A 160 26.38 7.44 22.04
CA GLU A 160 25.07 8.10 22.28
C GLU A 160 24.04 7.71 21.22
N ASP A 161 24.46 7.71 19.96
CA ASP A 161 23.62 7.29 18.84
C ASP A 161 24.40 6.50 17.78
N PHE A 162 23.65 5.94 16.84
CA PHE A 162 24.21 5.12 15.78
C PHE A 162 25.04 5.93 14.77
N ALA A 163 24.74 7.22 14.58
CA ALA A 163 25.48 8.07 13.66
C ALA A 163 26.88 8.39 14.18
N ALA A 164 27.01 8.65 15.49
CA ALA A 164 28.27 8.82 16.20
C ALA A 164 29.13 7.55 16.14
N TYR A 165 28.51 6.37 16.36
CA TYR A 165 29.19 5.08 16.19
C TYR A 165 29.75 4.91 14.78
N VAL A 166 28.94 5.14 13.75
CA VAL A 166 29.38 4.99 12.34
C VAL A 166 30.47 6.01 12.00
N ALA A 167 30.32 7.27 12.41
CA ALA A 167 31.29 8.33 12.13
C ALA A 167 32.66 8.07 12.77
N ALA A 168 32.68 7.60 14.03
CA ALA A 168 33.90 7.22 14.72
C ALA A 168 34.63 6.09 13.98
N ARG A 169 33.90 5.01 13.64
CA ARG A 169 34.51 3.87 12.93
C ARG A 169 35.00 4.20 11.52
N LEU A 170 34.30 5.08 10.81
CA LEU A 170 34.76 5.58 9.53
C LEU A 170 36.02 6.44 9.67
N SER A 171 36.14 7.20 10.76
CA SER A 171 37.34 8.00 11.07
C SER A 171 38.54 7.11 11.41
N ASP A 172 38.30 5.94 12.02
CA ASP A 172 39.29 4.87 12.22
C ASP A 172 39.65 4.11 10.92
N GLY A 173 39.11 4.53 9.77
CA GLY A 173 39.38 3.91 8.47
C GLY A 173 38.64 2.60 8.22
N ARG A 174 37.66 2.22 9.06
CA ARG A 174 36.88 1.00 8.83
C ARG A 174 35.93 1.15 7.65
N SER A 175 35.79 0.09 6.86
CA SER A 175 34.78 0.04 5.80
C SER A 175 33.37 -0.21 6.37
N LEU A 176 32.32 0.21 5.66
CA LEU A 176 30.93 -0.06 6.08
C LEU A 176 30.67 -1.56 6.31
N ALA A 177 31.30 -2.44 5.53
CA ALA A 177 31.19 -3.88 5.69
C ALA A 177 31.87 -4.39 6.98
N ALA A 178 32.97 -3.79 7.40
CA ALA A 178 33.61 -4.10 8.67
C ALA A 178 32.74 -3.63 9.85
N ILE A 179 32.22 -2.40 9.77
CA ILE A 179 31.31 -1.83 10.78
C ILE A 179 30.03 -2.67 10.92
N SER A 180 29.48 -3.14 9.79
CA SER A 180 28.30 -4.00 9.78
C SER A 180 28.55 -5.34 10.48
N ARG A 181 29.71 -5.97 10.22
CA ARG A 181 30.11 -7.22 10.90
C ARG A 181 30.38 -7.01 12.39
N GLU A 182 31.02 -5.91 12.76
CA GLU A 182 31.22 -5.50 14.16
C GLU A 182 29.86 -5.32 14.88
N ALA A 183 28.86 -4.76 14.18
CA ALA A 183 27.50 -4.66 14.68
C ALA A 183 26.75 -6.01 14.78
N GLY A 184 27.37 -7.14 14.39
CA GLY A 184 26.74 -8.45 14.35
C GLY A 184 25.71 -8.59 13.21
N GLN A 185 25.84 -7.78 12.16
CA GLN A 185 24.95 -7.79 11.01
C GLN A 185 25.64 -8.34 9.76
N HIS A 186 24.84 -8.67 8.75
CA HIS A 186 25.37 -9.04 7.44
C HIS A 186 26.21 -7.91 6.84
N LYS A 187 27.26 -8.22 6.07
CA LYS A 187 28.24 -7.23 5.55
C LYS A 187 27.62 -6.05 4.77
N ASP A 188 26.46 -6.26 4.14
CA ASP A 188 25.77 -5.26 3.33
C ASP A 188 24.66 -4.52 4.09
N TRP A 189 24.42 -4.84 5.36
CA TRP A 189 23.32 -4.23 6.11
C TRP A 189 23.55 -2.72 6.26
N LEU A 190 24.75 -2.30 6.69
CA LEU A 190 25.02 -0.88 6.86
C LEU A 190 24.99 -0.12 5.53
N SER A 191 25.51 -0.66 4.43
CA SER A 191 25.48 0.04 3.13
C SER A 191 24.06 0.28 2.62
N ARG A 192 23.10 -0.58 2.97
CA ARG A 192 21.67 -0.41 2.64
C ARG A 192 20.94 0.58 3.54
N HIS A 193 21.39 0.73 4.80
CA HIS A 193 20.62 1.42 5.83
C HIS A 193 21.29 2.68 6.38
N VAL A 194 22.56 2.94 6.05
CA VAL A 194 23.32 4.09 6.56
C VAL A 194 22.67 5.42 6.21
N ALA A 195 22.06 5.55 5.03
CA ALA A 195 21.36 6.79 4.66
C ALA A 195 20.13 7.07 5.54
N ALA A 196 19.46 6.01 6.01
CA ALA A 196 18.29 6.13 6.88
C ALA A 196 18.67 6.30 8.36
N LEU A 197 19.79 5.71 8.78
CA LEU A 197 20.20 5.63 10.18
C LEU A 197 21.26 6.65 10.60
N ALA A 198 22.09 7.11 9.66
CA ALA A 198 23.24 7.96 9.91
C ALA A 198 23.55 8.85 8.68
N PRO A 199 22.59 9.69 8.25
CA PRO A 199 22.73 10.48 7.01
C PRO A 199 23.94 11.43 7.05
N THR A 200 24.33 11.91 8.22
CA THR A 200 25.46 12.83 8.44
C THR A 200 26.82 12.14 8.39
N SER A 201 26.89 10.82 8.61
CA SER A 201 28.14 10.05 8.66
C SER A 201 28.65 9.66 7.26
N ILE A 202 27.83 9.85 6.22
CA ILE A 202 28.22 9.56 4.84
C ILE A 202 28.92 10.79 4.27
N ARG A 203 30.25 10.71 4.07
CA ARG A 203 30.97 11.76 3.31
C ARG A 203 30.37 11.89 1.91
N PRO A 204 30.33 13.11 1.32
CA PRO A 204 29.85 13.31 -0.04
C PRO A 204 30.53 12.32 -0.98
N HIS A 205 29.73 11.62 -1.80
CA HIS A 205 30.26 10.62 -2.71
C HIS A 205 31.35 11.25 -3.59
N ALA A 206 32.45 10.54 -3.90
CA ALA A 206 33.56 11.11 -4.68
C ALA A 206 33.11 11.69 -6.04
N SER A 207 32.01 11.17 -6.59
CA SER A 207 31.34 11.71 -7.78
C SER A 207 30.75 13.10 -7.56
N ASP A 208 30.15 13.34 -6.39
CA ASP A 208 29.52 14.61 -6.04
C ASP A 208 30.57 15.69 -5.76
N ALA A 209 31.69 15.29 -5.13
CA ALA A 209 32.83 16.18 -4.95
C ALA A 209 33.38 16.68 -6.29
N ARG A 210 33.44 15.81 -7.32
CA ARG A 210 33.87 16.18 -8.68
C ARG A 210 32.83 17.02 -9.43
N LEU A 211 31.54 16.80 -9.18
CA LEU A 211 30.44 17.52 -9.85
C LEU A 211 30.12 18.86 -9.20
N ARG A 212 30.40 19.04 -7.91
CA ARG A 212 30.03 20.25 -7.15
C ARG A 212 30.60 21.54 -7.76
N PRO A 213 31.89 21.64 -8.12
CA PRO A 213 32.41 22.85 -8.78
C PRO A 213 31.70 23.15 -10.10
N VAL A 214 31.33 22.11 -10.85
CA VAL A 214 30.64 22.24 -12.13
C VAL A 214 29.21 22.72 -11.94
N ALA A 215 28.48 22.12 -10.99
CA ALA A 215 27.12 22.53 -10.65
C ALA A 215 27.07 24.02 -10.24
N VAL A 216 28.00 24.46 -9.40
CA VAL A 216 28.10 25.87 -8.96
C VAL A 216 28.40 26.80 -10.14
N ARG A 217 29.33 26.44 -11.04
CA ARG A 217 29.61 27.24 -12.26
C ARG A 217 28.39 27.39 -13.17
N HIS A 218 27.48 26.42 -13.18
CA HIS A 218 26.22 26.48 -13.92
C HIS A 218 25.06 27.08 -13.12
N GLY A 219 25.31 27.64 -11.93
CA GLY A 219 24.31 28.34 -11.13
C GLY A 219 23.42 27.42 -10.27
N PHE A 220 23.83 26.17 -10.04
CA PHE A 220 23.08 25.22 -9.20
C PHE A 220 23.69 25.10 -7.80
N ALA A 221 22.84 25.00 -6.78
CA ALA A 221 23.25 24.90 -5.37
C ALA A 221 24.00 23.59 -5.05
N ASP A 222 23.64 22.50 -5.72
CA ASP A 222 24.26 21.18 -5.53
C ASP A 222 24.23 20.31 -6.80
N PRO A 223 25.02 19.22 -6.85
CA PRO A 223 24.99 18.27 -7.96
C PRO A 223 23.62 17.62 -8.22
N ALA A 224 22.77 17.46 -7.21
CA ALA A 224 21.47 16.81 -7.37
C ALA A 224 20.50 17.72 -8.16
N ALA A 225 20.46 19.01 -7.83
CA ALA A 225 19.70 20.03 -8.55
C ALA A 225 20.17 20.14 -10.00
N TYR A 226 21.48 20.20 -10.22
CA TYR A 226 22.08 20.20 -11.56
C TYR A 226 21.66 18.97 -12.38
N LEU A 227 21.82 17.76 -11.81
CA LEU A 227 21.48 16.53 -12.51
C LEU A 227 19.97 16.42 -12.78
N ARG A 228 19.09 16.84 -11.87
CA ARG A 228 17.64 16.85 -12.14
C ARG A 228 17.29 17.82 -13.26
N ALA A 229 17.82 19.04 -13.22
CA ALA A 229 17.56 20.04 -14.25
C ALA A 229 18.01 19.54 -15.64
N ARG A 230 19.27 19.08 -15.76
CA ARG A 230 19.80 18.60 -17.04
C ARG A 230 19.19 17.28 -17.50
N HIS A 231 19.10 16.28 -16.61
CA HIS A 231 18.71 14.92 -16.99
C HIS A 231 17.19 14.75 -17.06
N VAL A 232 16.43 15.35 -16.14
CA VAL A 232 14.97 15.19 -16.08
C VAL A 232 14.28 16.35 -16.79
N GLY A 233 14.68 17.59 -16.51
CA GLY A 233 14.07 18.79 -17.11
C GLY A 233 14.41 18.98 -18.58
N GLU A 234 15.70 18.92 -18.92
CA GLU A 234 16.18 19.15 -20.30
C GLU A 234 16.36 17.87 -21.11
N HIS A 235 16.09 16.70 -20.52
CA HIS A 235 16.27 15.38 -21.15
C HIS A 235 17.67 15.15 -21.78
N ARG A 236 18.71 15.73 -21.17
CA ARG A 236 20.10 15.51 -21.62
C ARG A 236 20.55 14.10 -21.32
N SER A 237 21.17 13.46 -22.33
CA SER A 237 21.75 12.14 -22.17
C SER A 237 22.91 12.16 -21.16
N VAL A 238 23.15 11.03 -20.49
CA VAL A 238 24.30 10.88 -19.58
C VAL A 238 25.63 11.20 -20.28
N ALA A 239 25.76 10.86 -21.57
CA ALA A 239 26.95 11.18 -22.35
C ALA A 239 27.10 12.69 -22.62
N ALA A 240 26.00 13.39 -22.89
CA ALA A 240 26.00 14.84 -23.07
C ALA A 240 26.35 15.57 -21.77
N ILE A 241 25.80 15.12 -20.63
CA ILE A 241 26.14 15.66 -19.31
C ILE A 241 27.61 15.37 -18.98
N ALA A 242 28.10 14.17 -19.29
CA ALA A 242 29.52 13.82 -19.11
C ALA A 242 30.44 14.74 -19.93
N ALA A 243 30.10 15.00 -21.20
CA ALA A 243 30.84 15.92 -22.05
C ALA A 243 30.79 17.38 -21.56
N GLU A 244 29.62 17.86 -21.13
CA GLU A 244 29.43 19.21 -20.57
C GLU A 244 30.27 19.42 -19.30
N THR A 245 30.29 18.41 -18.43
CA THR A 245 30.94 18.52 -17.12
C THR A 245 32.41 18.13 -17.11
N GLY A 246 32.90 17.50 -18.18
CA GLY A 246 34.26 16.94 -18.24
C GLY A 246 34.48 15.72 -17.35
N VAL A 247 33.43 15.13 -16.78
CA VAL A 247 33.53 13.92 -15.95
C VAL A 247 33.14 12.68 -16.74
N THR A 248 33.61 11.51 -16.31
CA THR A 248 33.29 10.26 -17.01
C THR A 248 31.81 9.90 -16.91
N ARG A 249 31.28 9.21 -17.93
CA ARG A 249 29.90 8.69 -17.94
C ARG A 249 29.55 7.87 -16.69
N GLY A 250 30.51 7.06 -16.20
CA GLY A 250 30.35 6.26 -14.98
C GLY A 250 30.18 7.11 -13.72
N THR A 251 30.85 8.28 -13.66
CA THR A 251 30.69 9.25 -12.57
C THR A 251 29.28 9.83 -12.55
N ILE A 252 28.74 10.22 -13.72
CA ILE A 252 27.35 10.71 -13.84
C ILE A 252 26.33 9.64 -13.44
N LEU A 253 26.48 8.40 -13.92
CA LEU A 253 25.56 7.31 -13.56
C LEU A 253 25.57 6.99 -12.06
N THR A 254 26.73 7.12 -11.43
CA THR A 254 26.88 6.90 -10.00
C THR A 254 26.24 8.03 -9.21
N ALA A 255 26.44 9.28 -9.61
CA ALA A 255 25.78 10.43 -9.01
C ALA A 255 24.25 10.40 -9.19
N LEU A 256 23.74 10.05 -10.39
CA LEU A 256 22.30 9.89 -10.63
C LEU A 256 21.68 8.86 -9.67
N ARG A 257 22.30 7.69 -9.54
CA ARG A 257 21.86 6.65 -8.59
C ARG A 257 21.93 7.12 -7.15
N HIS A 258 23.01 7.81 -6.78
CA HIS A 258 23.20 8.34 -5.43
C HIS A 258 22.08 9.32 -5.03
N HIS A 259 21.64 10.17 -5.96
CA HIS A 259 20.56 11.14 -5.75
C HIS A 259 19.15 10.58 -5.99
N GLY A 260 19.01 9.27 -6.18
CA GLY A 260 17.71 8.63 -6.47
C GLY A 260 17.09 9.03 -7.81
N ILE A 261 17.89 9.55 -8.75
CA ILE A 261 17.45 9.95 -10.08
C ILE A 261 17.62 8.74 -10.99
N SER A 262 16.51 8.06 -11.30
CA SER A 262 16.51 6.92 -12.22
C SER A 262 17.11 7.32 -13.57
N PRO A 263 18.19 6.67 -14.05
CA PRO A 263 18.74 6.93 -15.37
C PRO A 263 17.68 6.56 -16.41
N MET A 264 17.06 7.57 -17.02
CA MET A 264 16.08 7.32 -18.05
C MET A 264 16.82 6.92 -19.34
N PRO A 265 16.43 5.81 -20.01
CA PRO A 265 16.90 5.53 -21.36
C PRO A 265 16.38 6.64 -22.27
N HIS A 266 17.26 7.60 -22.55
CA HIS A 266 16.81 8.94 -22.91
C HIS A 266 16.15 9.02 -24.27
N ALA A 267 15.02 9.74 -24.23
CA ALA A 267 14.19 10.15 -25.34
C ALA A 267 14.93 10.99 -26.38
N THR A 268 16.19 11.42 -26.17
CA THR A 268 16.94 12.24 -27.13
C THR A 268 17.08 11.56 -28.50
N LYS A 269 17.31 10.24 -28.57
CA LYS A 269 17.28 9.53 -29.87
C LYS A 269 15.89 9.49 -30.51
N ARG A 270 14.83 9.44 -29.68
CA ARG A 270 13.44 9.46 -30.15
C ARG A 270 12.97 10.86 -30.55
N HIS A 271 13.38 11.90 -29.83
CA HIS A 271 13.15 13.31 -30.16
C HIS A 271 13.95 13.71 -31.41
N GLN A 272 15.24 13.37 -31.50
CA GLN A 272 16.02 13.59 -32.73
C GLN A 272 15.50 12.80 -33.93
N ALA A 273 14.93 11.60 -33.71
CA ALA A 273 14.19 10.90 -34.76
C ALA A 273 12.92 11.67 -35.13
N ALA A 274 12.09 12.04 -34.16
CA ALA A 274 10.85 12.80 -34.40
C ALA A 274 11.08 14.18 -35.03
N ASP A 275 12.17 14.87 -34.69
CA ASP A 275 12.52 16.18 -35.24
C ASP A 275 13.02 16.04 -36.69
N ARG A 276 13.80 15.00 -37.00
CA ARG A 276 14.15 14.65 -38.38
C ARG A 276 12.91 14.27 -39.18
N ASP A 277 12.02 13.47 -38.60
CA ASP A 277 10.76 13.07 -39.22
C ASP A 277 9.88 14.28 -39.53
N ARG A 278 9.74 15.24 -38.59
CA ARG A 278 9.04 16.51 -38.82
C ARG A 278 9.73 17.38 -39.87
N ALA A 279 11.05 17.43 -39.89
CA ALA A 279 11.80 18.20 -40.90
C ALA A 279 11.57 17.63 -42.31
N VAL A 280 11.62 16.31 -42.47
CA VAL A 280 11.32 15.63 -43.74
C VAL A 280 9.87 15.89 -44.15
N ALA A 281 8.91 15.72 -43.23
CA ALA A 281 7.50 15.97 -43.52
C ALA A 281 7.24 17.40 -44.01
N ARG A 282 7.82 18.41 -43.33
CA ARG A 282 7.73 19.81 -43.75
C ARG A 282 8.36 20.07 -45.10
N GLY A 283 9.51 19.46 -45.38
CA GLY A 283 10.16 19.55 -46.70
C GLY A 283 9.28 19.01 -47.82
N LEU A 284 8.38 18.08 -47.51
CA LEU A 284 7.40 17.51 -48.44
C LEU A 284 6.03 18.23 -48.41
N GLY A 285 5.87 19.27 -47.59
CA GLY A 285 4.62 20.02 -47.46
C GLY A 285 3.55 19.37 -46.57
N PHE A 286 3.93 18.50 -45.63
CA PHE A 286 3.00 17.82 -44.72
C PHE A 286 3.32 18.13 -43.25
N ASP A 287 2.27 18.17 -42.42
CA ASP A 287 2.40 18.40 -40.96
C ASP A 287 3.07 17.23 -40.22
N SER A 288 3.03 16.02 -40.81
CA SER A 288 3.68 14.83 -40.27
C SER A 288 3.97 13.78 -41.35
N LEU A 289 4.94 12.90 -41.10
CA LEU A 289 5.20 11.74 -41.97
C LEU A 289 3.99 10.81 -42.07
N ALA A 290 3.19 10.73 -41.02
CA ALA A 290 1.94 9.99 -41.00
C ALA A 290 0.94 10.52 -42.04
N ALA A 291 0.76 11.85 -42.11
CA ALA A 291 -0.10 12.51 -43.09
C ALA A 291 0.44 12.35 -44.52
N TYR A 292 1.74 12.52 -44.72
CA TYR A 292 2.42 12.27 -45.99
C TYR A 292 2.17 10.84 -46.50
N VAL A 293 2.42 9.85 -45.64
CA VAL A 293 2.23 8.43 -46.00
C VAL A 293 0.76 8.14 -46.29
N ALA A 294 -0.18 8.63 -45.49
CA ALA A 294 -1.61 8.40 -45.72
C ALA A 294 -2.08 8.99 -47.07
N ALA A 295 -1.70 10.24 -47.36
CA ALA A 295 -2.04 10.91 -48.63
C ALA A 295 -1.44 10.17 -49.83
N GLY A 296 -0.15 9.80 -49.77
CA GLY A 296 0.51 9.06 -50.84
C GLY A 296 -0.11 7.67 -51.06
N ARG A 297 -0.51 6.98 -49.98
CA ARG A 297 -1.18 5.67 -50.09
C ARG A 297 -2.59 5.78 -50.67
N ALA A 298 -3.35 6.82 -50.34
CA ALA A 298 -4.67 7.08 -50.94
C ALA A 298 -4.59 7.33 -52.45
N GLN A 299 -3.48 7.90 -52.92
CA GLN A 299 -3.18 8.11 -54.35
C GLN A 299 -2.56 6.87 -55.04
N GLY A 300 -2.43 5.74 -54.32
CA GLY A 300 -1.91 4.49 -54.89
C GLY A 300 -0.38 4.40 -54.97
N HIS A 301 0.39 5.31 -54.35
CA HIS A 301 1.86 5.24 -54.39
C HIS A 301 2.39 4.01 -53.67
N THR A 302 3.42 3.36 -54.23
CA THR A 302 4.11 2.23 -53.62
C THR A 302 5.06 2.70 -52.50
N TRP A 303 5.39 1.81 -51.55
CA TRP A 303 6.34 2.13 -50.47
C TRP A 303 7.71 2.56 -50.99
N LYS A 304 8.18 1.93 -52.08
CA LYS A 304 9.45 2.27 -52.73
C LYS A 304 9.45 3.70 -53.26
N ARG A 305 8.35 4.16 -53.85
CA ARG A 305 8.21 5.54 -54.34
C ARG A 305 8.23 6.54 -53.17
N LEU A 306 7.46 6.30 -52.12
CA LEU A 306 7.44 7.16 -50.93
C LEU A 306 8.81 7.22 -50.23
N ALA A 307 9.57 6.13 -50.24
CA ALA A 307 10.93 6.08 -49.71
C ALA A 307 11.91 6.91 -50.56
N ALA A 308 11.81 6.81 -51.89
CA ALA A 308 12.62 7.61 -52.81
C ALA A 308 12.34 9.12 -52.65
N ASP A 309 11.06 9.50 -52.56
CA ASP A 309 10.64 10.90 -52.45
C ASP A 309 11.05 11.52 -51.10
N SER A 310 10.99 10.76 -50.00
CA SER A 310 11.29 11.26 -48.65
C SER A 310 12.75 11.09 -48.21
N GLY A 311 13.54 10.30 -48.94
CA GLY A 311 14.89 9.89 -48.53
C GLY A 311 14.93 9.00 -47.28
N LEU A 312 13.78 8.48 -46.83
CA LEU A 312 13.68 7.61 -45.65
C LEU A 312 13.52 6.14 -46.04
N PRO A 313 14.07 5.19 -45.26
CA PRO A 313 13.86 3.76 -45.50
C PRO A 313 12.38 3.35 -45.43
N GLU A 314 11.96 2.38 -46.25
CA GLU A 314 10.59 1.85 -46.24
C GLU A 314 10.12 1.39 -44.86
N THR A 315 11.02 0.84 -44.05
CA THR A 315 10.73 0.35 -42.70
C THR A 315 10.32 1.48 -41.74
N THR A 316 10.88 2.68 -41.90
CA THR A 316 10.50 3.88 -41.14
C THR A 316 9.08 4.31 -41.55
N LEU A 317 8.80 4.42 -42.85
CA LEU A 317 7.49 4.84 -43.35
C LEU A 317 6.36 3.89 -42.94
N ARG A 318 6.59 2.57 -43.03
CA ARG A 318 5.62 1.56 -42.57
C ARG A 318 5.30 1.66 -41.08
N ARG A 319 6.27 2.08 -40.26
CA ARG A 319 6.07 2.30 -38.83
C ARG A 319 5.12 3.46 -38.57
N HIS A 320 5.30 4.59 -39.27
CA HIS A 320 4.41 5.75 -39.13
C HIS A 320 2.99 5.45 -39.63
N ALA A 321 2.85 4.66 -40.68
CA ALA A 321 1.53 4.22 -41.17
C ALA A 321 0.73 3.45 -40.11
N ARG A 322 1.40 2.59 -39.33
CA ARG A 322 0.76 1.82 -38.25
C ARG A 322 0.32 2.68 -37.06
N VAL A 323 1.03 3.79 -36.81
CA VAL A 323 0.68 4.74 -35.75
C VAL A 323 -0.56 5.55 -36.14
N SER A 324 -0.69 5.94 -37.41
CA SER A 324 -1.90 6.63 -37.93
C SER A 324 -3.16 5.78 -37.79
N SER A 325 -3.07 4.48 -38.04
CA SER A 325 -4.22 3.56 -37.91
C SER A 325 -4.66 3.30 -36.46
N ALA A 326 -3.85 3.67 -35.47
CA ALA A 326 -4.12 3.41 -34.06
C ALA A 326 -4.76 4.59 -33.31
N THR A 327 -4.95 5.74 -33.96
CA THR A 327 -5.65 6.88 -33.35
C THR A 327 -7.12 6.85 -33.80
N PRO A 328 -8.08 6.43 -32.94
CA PRO A 328 -9.49 6.44 -33.30
C PRO A 328 -9.95 7.89 -33.53
N ALA A 329 -10.73 8.10 -34.59
CA ALA A 329 -11.30 9.40 -34.90
C ALA A 329 -12.10 9.94 -33.70
N PRO A 330 -12.02 11.25 -33.39
CA PRO A 330 -12.82 11.84 -32.33
C PRO A 330 -14.31 11.65 -32.66
N ASN A 331 -15.05 11.00 -31.75
CA ASN A 331 -16.50 10.83 -31.84
C ASN A 331 -17.17 12.20 -32.05
N GLY A 332 -17.80 12.39 -33.21
CA GLY A 332 -18.62 13.57 -33.49
C GLY A 332 -19.82 13.68 -32.54
N PRO A 333 -20.36 14.89 -32.30
CA PRO A 333 -21.44 15.12 -31.36
C PRO A 333 -22.72 14.43 -31.83
N GLY A 334 -23.26 13.56 -30.97
CA GLY A 334 -24.47 12.78 -31.23
C GLY A 334 -25.71 13.65 -31.34
N SER A 335 -26.41 13.52 -32.47
CA SER A 335 -27.75 14.03 -32.72
C SER A 335 -28.78 13.20 -31.94
N SER A 336 -29.28 13.75 -30.83
CA SER A 336 -30.43 13.24 -30.08
C SER A 336 -31.72 13.64 -30.78
N GLY A 337 -32.35 12.69 -31.47
CA GLY A 337 -33.68 12.86 -32.06
C GLY A 337 -34.44 11.54 -32.04
N ARG A 338 -35.15 11.26 -30.95
CA ARG A 338 -36.17 10.20 -30.93
C ARG A 338 -37.36 10.65 -30.08
N THR A 339 -38.40 11.06 -30.79
CA THR A 339 -39.75 11.36 -30.29
C THR A 339 -40.48 10.06 -29.98
N HIS A 340 -41.08 9.96 -28.80
CA HIS A 340 -42.09 8.95 -28.47
C HIS A 340 -43.49 9.52 -28.77
N PRO A 341 -44.41 8.75 -29.39
CA PRO A 341 -45.80 9.16 -29.48
C PRO A 341 -46.55 8.77 -28.19
N ALA A 342 -47.38 9.72 -27.74
CA ALA A 342 -48.27 9.58 -26.61
C ALA A 342 -49.51 8.74 -26.96
N THR A 343 -49.88 7.85 -26.05
CA THR A 343 -51.20 7.21 -26.01
C THR A 343 -52.01 7.81 -24.85
N ARG A 344 -53.25 8.20 -25.14
CA ARG A 344 -54.35 8.53 -24.23
C ARG A 344 -55.66 8.20 -24.96
N PRO A 345 -56.81 8.08 -24.28
CA PRO A 345 -57.05 7.81 -22.86
C PRO A 345 -57.41 6.35 -22.56
#